data_AF-A0A7V0V9J9-F1
#
_entry.id   AF-A0A7V0V9J9-F1
#
_cell.length_a   1.000
_cell.length_b   1.000
_cell.length_c   1.000
_cell.angle_alpha   90.00
_cell.angle_beta   90.00
_cell.angle_gamma   90.00
#
_symmetry.space_group_name_H-M   'P 1'
#
loop_
_entity.id
_entity.type
_entity.pdbx_description
1 polymer ?
#
loop_
_entity_poly.entity_id
_entity_poly.type
_entity_poly.pdbx_seq_one_letter_code
_entity_poly.pdbx_strand_id
1 'polypeptide(L)'
;MQTEDPVNIPLCASRLILDWWDYGSTIGYRGADLREWAANPSEAGTHWFLVWSELYSPYTTSTLIHQQGEALYENWDFGDQYKDTLVSHDLTLEAHTNGVVYYTANWGASGEFSWLLHSHTFVDTGVY
;
A
#
# COMPACT_ATOMS: atom_id res chain seq x y z
N MET A 1 0.38 0.64 -4.25
CA MET A 1 0.36 2.10 -4.12
C MET A 1 1.79 2.59 -3.94
N GLN A 2 2.12 3.73 -4.54
CA GLN A 2 3.45 4.33 -4.51
C GLN A 2 3.29 5.83 -4.24
N THR A 3 4.16 6.38 -3.39
CA THR A 3 4.35 7.82 -3.20
C THR A 3 5.49 8.29 -4.08
N GLU A 4 5.32 9.45 -4.70
CA GLU A 4 6.31 10.07 -5.57
C GLU A 4 6.51 11.54 -5.21
N ASP A 5 7.67 12.07 -5.58
CA ASP A 5 7.95 13.51 -5.55
C ASP A 5 7.37 14.22 -6.80
N PRO A 6 7.44 15.57 -6.90
CA PRO A 6 6.91 16.32 -8.05
C PRO A 6 7.49 15.97 -9.42
N VAL A 7 8.63 15.27 -9.49
CA VAL A 7 9.27 14.85 -10.74
C VAL A 7 9.12 13.36 -11.00
N ASN A 8 8.23 12.68 -10.25
CA ASN A 8 7.87 11.27 -10.35
C ASN A 8 9.00 10.31 -9.92
N ILE A 9 9.87 10.73 -9.00
CA ILE A 9 10.83 9.82 -8.36
C ILE A 9 10.06 9.01 -7.28
N PRO A 10 10.08 7.66 -7.33
CA PRO A 10 9.47 6.83 -6.29
C PRO A 10 10.16 7.02 -4.94
N LEU A 11 9.37 7.28 -3.91
CA LEU A 11 9.85 7.52 -2.55
C LEU A 11 9.51 6.36 -1.60
N CYS A 12 8.26 5.90 -1.62
CA CYS A 12 7.77 4.80 -0.80
C CYS A 12 6.72 4.01 -1.57
N ALA A 13 6.54 2.72 -1.25
CA ALA A 13 5.52 1.89 -1.87
C ALA A 13 5.01 0.82 -0.91
N SER A 14 3.71 0.54 -1.01
CA SER A 14 3.05 -0.59 -0.35
C SER A 14 2.28 -1.41 -1.37
N ARG A 15 2.38 -2.73 -1.29
CA ARG A 15 1.67 -3.67 -2.14
C ARG A 15 0.96 -4.70 -1.27
N LEU A 16 -0.37 -4.63 -1.27
CA LEU A 16 -1.21 -5.68 -0.71
C LEU A 16 -1.45 -6.75 -1.78
N ILE A 17 -1.28 -8.01 -1.39
CA ILE A 17 -1.47 -9.19 -2.24
C ILE A 17 -2.47 -10.09 -1.52
N LEU A 18 -3.45 -10.61 -2.27
CA LEU A 18 -4.43 -11.55 -1.77
C LEU A 18 -4.47 -12.76 -2.72
N ASP A 19 -4.36 -13.95 -2.16
CA ASP A 19 -4.52 -15.22 -2.84
C ASP A 19 -5.76 -15.96 -2.29
N TRP A 20 -6.58 -16.50 -3.19
CA TRP A 20 -7.78 -17.26 -2.83
C TRP A 20 -8.09 -18.39 -3.80
N TRP A 21 -8.97 -19.28 -3.36
CA TRP A 21 -9.61 -20.30 -4.18
C TRP A 21 -11.04 -19.86 -4.51
N ASP A 22 -11.43 -19.94 -5.78
CA ASP A 22 -12.82 -19.80 -6.21
C ASP A 22 -13.37 -21.17 -6.62
N TYR A 23 -14.36 -21.67 -5.87
CA TYR A 23 -15.03 -22.94 -6.11
C TYR A 23 -16.36 -22.75 -6.89
N GLY A 24 -16.59 -21.57 -7.45
CA GLY A 24 -17.80 -21.18 -8.19
C GLY A 24 -18.91 -20.69 -7.27
N SER A 25 -19.36 -21.53 -6.33
CA SER A 25 -20.40 -21.15 -5.34
C SER A 25 -19.85 -20.67 -4.01
N THR A 26 -18.58 -20.95 -3.73
CA THR A 26 -17.89 -20.56 -2.50
C THR A 26 -16.48 -20.08 -2.78
N ILE A 27 -15.94 -19.28 -1.87
CA ILE A 27 -14.55 -18.79 -1.89
C ILE A 27 -13.78 -19.30 -0.67
N GLY A 28 -12.48 -19.54 -0.82
CA GLY A 28 -11.61 -19.97 0.26
C GLY A 28 -10.33 -19.12 0.35
N TYR A 29 -10.01 -18.63 1.54
CA TYR A 29 -8.76 -17.89 1.76
C TYR A 29 -7.56 -18.81 1.62
N ARG A 30 -6.54 -18.36 0.86
CA ARG A 30 -5.27 -19.09 0.67
C ARG A 30 -4.12 -18.38 1.36
N GLY A 31 -4.04 -17.06 1.24
CA GLY A 31 -2.99 -16.26 1.85
C GLY A 31 -3.08 -14.79 1.49
N ALA A 32 -2.36 -13.97 2.24
CA ALA A 32 -2.19 -12.56 1.95
C ALA A 32 -0.78 -12.15 2.34
N ASP A 33 -0.29 -11.09 1.70
CA ASP A 33 1.03 -10.52 1.93
C ASP A 33 0.94 -9.00 1.81
N LEU A 34 1.66 -8.29 2.66
CA LEU A 34 1.88 -6.86 2.54
C LEU A 34 3.38 -6.66 2.32
N ARG A 35 3.73 -5.99 1.22
CA ARG A 35 5.12 -5.69 0.88
C ARG A 35 5.34 -4.20 0.84
N GLU A 36 6.35 -3.77 1.57
CA GLU A 36 6.71 -2.38 1.72
C GLU A 36 8.09 -2.11 1.12
N TRP A 37 8.27 -0.88 0.66
CA TRP A 37 9.55 -0.39 0.19
C TRP A 37 9.65 1.11 0.50
N ALA A 38 10.84 1.56 0.87
CA ALA A 38 11.17 2.97 1.09
C ALA A 38 12.53 3.26 0.46
N ALA A 39 12.64 4.39 -0.24
CA ALA A 39 13.85 4.83 -0.91
C ALA A 39 14.83 5.40 0.11
N ASN A 40 16.03 4.83 0.20
CA ASN A 40 17.02 5.24 1.16
C ASN A 40 18.47 5.03 0.65
N PRO A 41 19.07 6.02 -0.03
CA PRO A 41 18.47 7.29 -0.47
C PRO A 41 17.55 7.11 -1.69
N SER A 42 16.71 8.11 -1.94
CA SER A 42 16.02 8.30 -3.23
C SER A 42 16.96 8.87 -4.30
N GLU A 43 16.53 8.88 -5.56
CA GLU A 43 17.29 9.52 -6.64
C GLU A 43 17.43 11.05 -6.44
N ALA A 44 16.52 11.66 -5.68
CA ALA A 44 16.59 13.06 -5.26
C ALA A 44 17.51 13.28 -4.04
N GLY A 45 18.05 12.21 -3.45
CA GLY A 45 18.97 12.26 -2.31
C GLY A 45 18.29 12.32 -0.93
N THR A 46 16.98 12.12 -0.86
CA THR A 46 16.20 12.12 0.40
C THR A 46 16.09 10.70 0.98
N HIS A 47 15.98 10.58 2.30
CA HIS A 47 16.03 9.29 3.01
C HIS A 47 14.66 8.97 3.63
N TRP A 48 13.96 8.01 3.04
CA TRP A 48 12.67 7.53 3.52
C TRP A 48 12.82 6.25 4.34
N PHE A 49 12.03 6.15 5.39
CA PHE A 49 12.06 5.03 6.33
C PHE A 49 10.65 4.47 6.51
N LEU A 50 10.55 3.14 6.56
CA LEU A 50 9.34 2.48 7.04
C LEU A 50 9.28 2.60 8.56
N VAL A 51 8.26 3.27 9.08
CA VAL A 51 8.04 3.43 10.53
C VAL A 51 7.35 2.20 11.09
N TRP A 52 6.26 1.80 10.45
CA TRP A 52 5.52 0.58 10.78
C TRP A 52 4.68 0.13 9.60
N SER A 53 4.28 -1.13 9.62
CA SER A 53 3.27 -1.70 8.75
C SER A 53 2.51 -2.81 9.44
N GLU A 54 1.28 -3.06 8.99
CA GLU A 54 0.43 -4.09 9.53
C GLU A 54 -0.38 -4.76 8.42
N LEU A 55 -0.28 -6.09 8.34
CA LEU A 55 -1.21 -6.91 7.58
C LEU A 55 -2.28 -7.42 8.55
N TYR A 56 -3.50 -6.93 8.42
CA TYR A 56 -4.59 -7.33 9.30
C TYR A 56 -5.03 -8.77 9.03
N SER A 57 -5.63 -9.41 10.03
CA SER A 57 -6.26 -10.72 9.83
C SER A 57 -7.42 -10.59 8.82
N PRO A 58 -7.55 -11.53 7.86
CA PRO A 58 -8.63 -11.46 6.87
C PRO A 58 -10.00 -11.66 7.52
N TYR A 59 -11.01 -10.97 7.00
CA TYR A 59 -12.41 -11.30 7.25
C TYR A 59 -12.92 -12.20 6.11
N THR A 60 -13.39 -13.40 6.44
CA THR A 60 -13.80 -14.39 5.44
C THR A 60 -15.22 -14.89 5.67
N THR A 61 -15.99 -14.98 4.59
CA THR A 61 -17.30 -15.66 4.53
C THR A 61 -17.28 -16.68 3.40
N SER A 62 -18.41 -17.36 3.14
CA SER A 62 -18.52 -18.26 1.99
C SER A 62 -18.47 -17.54 0.64
N THR A 63 -18.68 -16.22 0.58
CA THR A 63 -18.80 -15.47 -0.69
C THR A 63 -17.89 -14.24 -0.79
N LEU A 64 -17.13 -13.93 0.25
CA LEU A 64 -16.30 -12.73 0.37
C LEU A 64 -15.06 -13.03 1.19
N ILE A 65 -13.92 -12.53 0.73
CA ILE A 65 -12.69 -12.38 1.50
C ILE A 65 -12.33 -10.90 1.48
N HIS A 66 -12.27 -10.27 2.64
CA HIS A 66 -11.80 -8.91 2.82
C HIS A 66 -10.43 -8.95 3.49
N GLN A 67 -9.46 -8.28 2.87
CA GLN A 67 -8.09 -8.18 3.34
C GLN A 67 -7.67 -6.71 3.37
N GLN A 68 -7.02 -6.30 4.45
CA GLN A 68 -6.52 -4.94 4.63
C GLN A 68 -5.02 -4.96 4.99
N GLY A 69 -4.30 -3.93 4.58
CA GLY A 69 -2.94 -3.67 5.04
C GLY A 69 -2.63 -2.18 5.08
N GLU A 70 -1.84 -1.77 6.07
CA GLU A 70 -1.45 -0.39 6.31
C GLU A 70 0.06 -0.25 6.42
N ALA A 71 0.60 0.89 6.01
CA ALA A 71 2.01 1.24 6.20
C ALA A 71 2.20 2.73 6.41
N LEU A 72 3.13 3.09 7.31
CA LEU A 72 3.53 4.47 7.57
C LEU A 72 5.01 4.65 7.25
N TYR A 73 5.31 5.73 6.55
CA TYR A 73 6.64 6.13 6.15
C TYR A 73 6.97 7.51 6.68
N GLU A 74 8.25 7.74 6.98
CA GLU A 74 8.76 9.04 7.40
C GLU A 74 10.00 9.43 6.59
N ASN A 75 10.22 10.73 6.51
CA ASN A 75 11.42 11.34 5.98
C ASN A 75 11.76 12.56 6.83
N TRP A 76 13.05 12.75 7.14
CA TRP A 76 13.55 13.85 7.98
C TRP A 76 14.45 14.82 7.22
N ASP A 77 14.49 14.75 5.89
CA ASP A 77 15.38 15.54 5.03
C ASP A 77 14.76 15.97 3.68
N PHE A 78 13.43 15.96 3.57
CA PHE A 78 12.72 16.24 2.32
C PHE A 78 12.87 17.70 1.88
N GLY A 79 13.06 18.61 2.85
CA GLY A 79 13.41 20.02 2.61
C GLY A 79 14.15 20.67 3.78
N ASP A 80 13.68 20.47 5.01
CA ASP A 80 14.31 20.92 6.27
C ASP A 80 14.65 19.71 7.16
N GLN A 81 15.93 19.60 7.52
CA GLN A 81 16.45 18.49 8.32
C GLN A 81 15.92 18.40 9.77
N TYR A 82 15.11 19.37 10.20
CA TYR A 82 14.54 19.44 11.56
C TYR A 82 13.04 19.14 11.62
N LYS A 83 12.43 18.78 10.49
CA LYS A 83 11.00 18.44 10.41
C LYS A 83 10.81 17.12 9.69
N ASP A 84 9.74 16.43 10.04
CA ASP A 84 9.31 15.22 9.40
C ASP A 84 8.30 15.48 8.28
N THR A 85 8.37 14.63 7.26
CA THR A 85 7.32 14.41 6.28
C THR A 85 6.82 12.98 6.47
N LEU A 86 5.52 12.82 6.71
CA LEU A 86 4.89 11.53 6.94
C LEU A 86 3.97 11.15 5.79
N VAL A 87 3.97 9.87 5.43
CA VAL A 87 3.06 9.32 4.43
C VAL A 87 2.47 8.01 4.93
N SER A 88 1.15 7.89 4.92
CA SER A 88 0.44 6.65 5.19
C SER A 88 -0.18 6.06 3.94
N HIS A 89 -0.15 4.73 3.83
CA HIS A 89 -0.89 3.95 2.84
C HIS A 89 -1.88 3.03 3.56
N ASP A 90 -3.13 3.02 3.10
CA ASP A 90 -4.19 2.12 3.55
C ASP A 90 -4.78 1.41 2.33
N LEU A 91 -4.59 0.10 2.28
CA LEU A 91 -4.93 -0.75 1.15
C LEU A 91 -5.97 -1.77 1.58
N THR A 92 -6.98 -1.97 0.73
CA THR A 92 -7.99 -3.01 0.91
C THR A 92 -8.19 -3.78 -0.38
N LEU A 93 -8.36 -5.09 -0.26
CA LEU A 93 -8.78 -6.00 -1.33
C LEU A 93 -10.00 -6.78 -0.86
N GLU A 94 -11.02 -6.84 -1.71
CA GLU A 94 -12.21 -7.68 -1.50
C GLU A 94 -12.35 -8.64 -2.68
N ALA A 95 -12.17 -9.93 -2.43
CA ALA A 95 -12.42 -10.98 -3.41
C ALA A 95 -13.80 -11.61 -3.17
N HIS A 96 -14.59 -11.73 -4.22
CA HIS A 96 -15.92 -12.33 -4.19
C HIS A 96 -15.97 -13.63 -4.99
N THR A 97 -16.94 -14.49 -4.68
CA THR A 97 -17.34 -15.57 -5.57
C THR A 97 -17.61 -15.03 -6.98
N ASN A 98 -17.26 -15.82 -8.00
CA ASN A 98 -17.29 -15.46 -9.43
C ASN A 98 -16.12 -14.57 -9.88
N GLY A 99 -15.01 -14.56 -9.14
CA GLY A 99 -13.77 -13.88 -9.51
C GLY A 99 -13.81 -12.35 -9.54
N VAL A 100 -14.85 -11.72 -8.98
CA VAL A 100 -14.92 -10.25 -8.88
C VAL A 100 -14.02 -9.76 -7.75
N VAL A 101 -13.23 -8.72 -8.02
CA VAL A 101 -12.33 -8.10 -7.04
C VAL A 101 -12.61 -6.60 -6.96
N TYR A 102 -12.79 -6.11 -5.74
CA TYR A 102 -12.76 -4.68 -5.43
C TYR A 102 -11.48 -4.32 -4.70
N TYR A 103 -11.01 -3.10 -4.91
CA TYR A 103 -9.85 -2.58 -4.19
C TYR A 103 -10.07 -1.12 -3.81
N THR A 104 -9.51 -0.75 -2.67
CA THR A 104 -9.32 0.65 -2.30
C THR A 104 -7.86 0.87 -1.94
N ALA A 105 -7.34 2.02 -2.34
CA ALA A 105 -5.99 2.43 -2.03
C ALA A 105 -6.05 3.90 -1.64
N ASN A 106 -6.02 4.15 -0.34
CA ASN A 106 -6.03 5.48 0.25
C ASN A 106 -4.62 5.83 0.71
N TRP A 107 -4.31 7.12 0.69
CA TRP A 107 -3.07 7.62 1.23
C TRP A 107 -3.30 8.93 1.97
N GLY A 108 -2.44 9.20 2.94
CA GLY A 108 -2.38 10.48 3.64
C GLY A 108 -0.95 10.99 3.64
N ALA A 109 -0.78 12.30 3.54
CA ALA A 109 0.53 12.94 3.66
C ALA A 109 0.43 14.14 4.60
N SER A 110 1.41 14.28 5.49
CA SER A 110 1.47 15.38 6.47
C SER A 110 2.93 15.76 6.76
N GLY A 111 3.10 16.83 7.53
CA GLY A 111 4.43 17.36 7.82
C GLY A 111 4.94 18.30 6.74
N GLU A 112 6.25 18.44 6.66
CA GLU A 112 6.87 19.45 5.81
C GLU A 112 6.78 19.10 4.33
N PHE A 113 6.42 20.08 3.49
CA PHE A 113 6.36 19.94 2.03
C PHE A 113 5.52 18.75 1.52
N SER A 114 4.69 18.14 2.38
CA SER A 114 3.88 16.97 2.03
C SER A 114 2.87 17.27 0.92
N TRP A 115 2.48 18.55 0.76
CA TRP A 115 1.64 19.05 -0.33
C TRP A 115 2.29 18.97 -1.72
N LEU A 116 3.59 18.67 -1.80
CA LEU A 116 4.31 18.41 -3.05
C LEU A 116 4.24 16.94 -3.47
N LEU A 117 3.89 16.04 -2.54
CA LEU A 117 3.82 14.63 -2.82
C LEU A 117 2.55 14.28 -3.59
N HIS A 118 2.61 13.21 -4.36
CA HIS A 118 1.42 12.58 -4.93
C HIS A 118 1.55 11.06 -4.87
N SER A 119 0.43 10.38 -5.08
CA SER A 119 0.39 8.92 -5.10
C SER A 119 -0.05 8.36 -6.45
N HIS A 120 0.46 7.17 -6.74
CA HIS A 120 0.10 6.35 -7.87
C HIS A 120 -0.37 4.97 -7.39
N THR A 121 -1.51 4.51 -7.88
CA THR A 121 -2.03 3.17 -7.60
C THR A 121 -1.86 2.27 -8.82
N PHE A 122 -1.20 1.13 -8.61
CA PHE A 122 -1.03 0.07 -9.60
C PHE A 122 -1.86 -1.14 -9.18
N VAL A 123 -2.53 -1.78 -10.13
CA VAL A 123 -3.35 -2.97 -9.92
C VAL A 123 -2.94 -4.03 -10.93
N ASP A 124 -2.74 -5.25 -10.44
CA ASP A 124 -2.38 -6.41 -11.24
C ASP A 124 -3.25 -7.59 -10.79
N THR A 125 -3.89 -8.26 -11.75
CA THR A 125 -4.68 -9.46 -11.52
C THR A 125 -4.00 -10.64 -12.20
N GLY A 126 -3.37 -11.50 -11.40
CA GLY A 126 -2.80 -12.75 -11.88
C GLY A 126 -3.86 -13.84 -11.95
N VAL A 127 -4.01 -14.49 -13.10
CA VAL A 127 -4.70 -15.79 -13.20
C VAL A 127 -3.63 -16.86 -12.98
N TYR A 128 -3.66 -17.55 -11.83
CA TYR A 128 -2.76 -18.65 -11.49
C TYR A 128 -3.51 -19.98 -11.41
#